data_AF-A0A512C2D0-F1
#
_entry.id   AF-A0A512C2D0-F1
#
_cell.length_a   1.000
_cell.length_b   1.000
_cell.length_c   1.000
_cell.angle_alpha   90.00
_cell.angle_beta   90.00
_cell.angle_gamma   90.00
#
_symmetry.space_group_name_H-M   'P 1'
#
loop_
_entity.id
_entity.type
_entity.pdbx_description
1 polymer ?
#
loop_
_entity_poly.entity_id
_entity_poly.type
_entity_poly.pdbx_seq_one_letter_code
_entity_poly.pdbx_strand_id
1 'polypeptide(L)'
;MRIALFRAMADGRIDGVVFAHTYVSSNRKVNEDIRALSAQVFDPMMRELRRRIEWSARGVEEPSPVPASDRIVTINHNAPDFRELIDALDNVQQALRAINGGEPDEKGQLSAEIEAGRKLLDAPRTRIQALTATVGSALLWVAKRFADTAAGKAAEIAMDKLGKVIPAILDYLAKW
;
A
#
# COMPACT_ATOMS: atom_id res chain seq x y z
N MET A 1 14.07 -15.60 15.60
CA MET A 1 14.54 -16.98 15.87
C MET A 1 13.45 -18.06 15.70
N ARG A 2 12.20 -17.85 16.15
CA ARG A 2 11.16 -18.91 16.22
C ARG A 2 10.59 -19.42 14.88
N ILE A 3 10.39 -18.55 13.88
CA ILE A 3 9.89 -18.98 12.54
C ILE A 3 10.96 -19.77 11.78
N ALA A 4 12.23 -19.51 12.04
CA ALA A 4 13.34 -20.18 11.35
C ALA A 4 13.46 -21.67 11.73
N LEU A 5 13.15 -22.03 12.98
CA LEU A 5 13.14 -23.43 13.44
C LEU A 5 12.04 -24.23 12.74
N PHE A 6 10.81 -23.72 12.75
CA PHE A 6 9.67 -24.40 12.10
C PHE A 6 9.80 -24.43 10.57
N ARG A 7 10.38 -23.39 9.96
CA ARG A 7 10.71 -23.43 8.52
C ARG A 7 11.82 -24.43 8.22
N ALA A 8 12.86 -24.51 9.05
CA ALA A 8 13.93 -25.50 8.86
C ALA A 8 13.42 -26.94 9.06
N MET A 9 12.44 -27.18 9.92
CA MET A 9 11.74 -28.46 10.03
C MET A 9 10.86 -28.75 8.80
N ALA A 10 10.11 -27.76 8.33
CA ALA A 10 9.26 -27.90 7.13
C ALA A 10 10.10 -28.12 5.85
N ASP A 11 11.26 -27.49 5.75
CA ASP A 11 12.22 -27.65 4.65
C ASP A 11 13.04 -28.96 4.78
N GLY A 12 12.76 -29.81 5.78
CA GLY A 12 13.44 -31.09 6.01
C GLY A 12 14.90 -30.97 6.47
N ARG A 13 15.36 -29.76 6.82
CA ARG A 13 16.74 -29.50 7.30
C ARG A 13 16.95 -29.90 8.75
N ILE A 14 15.86 -29.98 9.52
CA ILE A 14 15.86 -30.45 10.90
C ILE A 14 14.83 -31.58 10.98
N ASP A 15 15.29 -32.77 11.40
CA ASP A 15 14.39 -33.87 11.69
C ASP A 15 13.63 -33.58 13.00
N GLY A 16 12.30 -33.48 12.89
CA GLY A 16 11.42 -33.20 14.02
C GLY A 16 11.45 -34.29 15.09
N VAL A 17 11.70 -35.55 14.71
CA VAL A 17 11.79 -36.68 15.64
C VAL A 17 13.11 -36.60 16.43
N VAL A 18 14.21 -36.29 15.76
CA VAL A 18 15.51 -36.07 16.42
C VAL A 18 15.46 -34.86 17.34
N PHE A 19 14.86 -33.75 16.89
CA PHE A 19 14.66 -32.56 17.72
C PHE A 19 13.83 -32.89 18.97
N ALA A 20 12.70 -33.58 18.81
CA ALA A 20 11.86 -33.98 19.93
C ALA A 20 12.61 -34.88 20.91
N HIS A 21 13.38 -35.86 20.39
CA HIS A 21 14.20 -36.72 21.23
C HIS A 21 15.28 -35.92 21.96
N THR A 22 16.07 -35.08 21.29
CA THR A 22 17.13 -34.28 21.94
C THR A 22 16.57 -33.27 22.96
N TYR A 23 15.45 -32.63 22.64
CA TYR A 23 14.82 -31.63 23.50
C TYR A 23 14.17 -32.26 24.75
N VAL A 24 13.53 -33.43 24.60
CA VAL A 24 12.84 -34.12 25.70
C VAL A 24 13.75 -35.08 26.48
N SER A 25 14.75 -35.70 25.84
CA SER A 25 15.63 -36.70 26.48
C SER A 25 16.80 -36.07 27.25
N SER A 26 17.06 -34.77 27.08
CA SER A 26 18.18 -34.08 27.73
C SER A 26 17.90 -33.72 29.19
N ASN A 27 16.64 -33.77 29.64
CA ASN A 27 16.26 -33.38 31.00
C ASN A 27 15.27 -34.38 31.63
N ARG A 28 15.46 -34.72 32.91
CA ARG A 28 14.60 -35.68 33.64
C ARG A 28 13.20 -35.14 33.97
N LYS A 29 12.85 -33.95 33.48
CA LYS A 29 11.63 -33.22 33.84
C LYS A 29 10.81 -32.82 32.61
N VAL A 30 10.41 -33.83 31.86
CA VAL A 30 9.60 -33.72 30.63
C VAL A 30 8.42 -32.75 30.75
N ASN A 31 7.74 -32.71 31.90
CA ASN A 31 6.62 -31.80 32.13
C ASN A 31 7.02 -30.31 32.16
N GLU A 32 8.20 -29.97 32.68
CA GLU A 32 8.72 -28.60 32.70
C GLU A 32 9.14 -28.17 31.28
N ASP A 33 9.77 -29.06 30.51
CA ASP A 33 10.21 -28.76 29.14
C ASP A 33 9.03 -28.61 28.16
N ILE A 34 7.99 -29.44 28.31
CA ILE A 34 6.75 -29.31 27.53
C ILE A 34 6.04 -27.99 27.85
N ARG A 35 5.99 -27.60 29.14
CA ARG A 35 5.43 -26.29 29.53
C ARG A 35 6.26 -25.13 28.99
N ALA A 36 7.58 -25.22 29.03
CA ALA A 36 8.47 -24.19 28.51
C ALA A 36 8.33 -24.04 26.99
N LEU A 37 8.26 -25.15 26.26
CA LEU A 37 8.01 -25.16 24.81
C LEU A 37 6.64 -24.56 24.49
N SER A 38 5.61 -25.00 25.21
CA SER A 38 4.24 -24.50 25.03
C SER A 38 4.16 -22.99 25.29
N ALA A 39 4.73 -22.49 26.39
CA ALA A 39 4.80 -21.07 26.69
C ALA A 39 5.55 -20.30 25.58
N GLN A 40 6.69 -20.81 25.11
CA GLN A 40 7.44 -20.14 24.05
C GLN A 40 6.71 -20.09 22.70
N VAL A 41 5.93 -21.11 22.37
CA VAL A 41 5.19 -21.18 21.10
C VAL A 41 3.88 -20.40 21.19
N PHE A 42 3.11 -20.61 22.26
CA PHE A 42 1.72 -20.17 22.35
C PHE A 42 1.53 -18.85 23.10
N ASP A 43 2.36 -18.50 24.10
CA ASP A 43 2.21 -17.20 24.79
C ASP A 43 2.27 -15.98 23.85
N PRO A 44 3.16 -15.89 22.84
CA PRO A 44 3.15 -14.75 21.94
C PRO A 44 1.86 -14.71 21.10
N MET A 45 1.28 -15.86 20.76
CA MET A 45 0.01 -15.94 20.03
C MET A 45 -1.17 -15.56 20.92
N MET A 46 -1.15 -15.97 22.19
CA MET A 46 -2.16 -15.58 23.18
C MET A 46 -2.10 -14.08 23.48
N ARG A 47 -0.90 -13.49 23.52
CA ARG A 47 -0.72 -12.04 23.65
C ARG A 47 -1.30 -11.30 22.44
N GLU A 48 -1.08 -11.83 21.25
CA GLU A 48 -1.61 -11.26 20.00
C GLU A 48 -3.14 -11.39 19.93
N LEU A 49 -3.69 -12.55 20.29
CA LEU A 49 -5.13 -12.77 20.38
C LEU A 49 -5.78 -11.81 21.38
N ARG A 50 -5.17 -11.65 22.56
CA ARG A 50 -5.64 -10.70 23.58
C ARG A 50 -5.61 -9.26 23.07
N ARG A 51 -4.51 -8.86 22.42
CA ARG A 51 -4.40 -7.53 21.79
C ARG A 51 -5.54 -7.29 20.79
N ARG A 52 -5.86 -8.28 19.95
CA ARG A 52 -6.95 -8.19 18.97
C ARG A 52 -8.32 -8.07 19.60
N ILE A 53 -8.60 -8.85 20.64
CA ILE A 53 -9.85 -8.76 21.40
C ILE A 53 -9.96 -7.38 22.05
N GLU A 54 -8.88 -6.85 22.63
CA GLU A 54 -8.85 -5.52 23.23
C GLU A 54 -9.04 -4.40 22.19
N TRP A 55 -8.50 -4.53 20.98
CA TRP A 55 -8.74 -3.58 19.88
C TRP A 55 -10.19 -3.61 19.40
N SER A 56 -10.75 -4.81 19.19
CA SER A 56 -12.15 -4.98 18.80
C SER A 56 -13.10 -4.41 19.86
N ALA A 57 -12.84 -4.64 21.15
CA ALA A 57 -13.65 -4.10 22.25
C ALA A 57 -13.61 -2.57 22.35
N ARG A 58 -12.55 -1.92 21.84
CA ARG A 58 -12.41 -0.45 21.83
C ARG A 58 -13.05 0.22 20.61
N GLY A 59 -13.67 -0.55 19.70
CA GLY A 59 -14.24 0.00 18.47
C GLY A 59 -13.19 0.57 17.50
N VAL A 60 -11.91 0.22 17.68
CA VAL A 60 -10.87 0.55 16.72
C VAL A 60 -11.00 -0.46 15.59
N GLU A 61 -11.54 -0.05 14.44
CA GLU A 61 -11.51 -0.87 13.23
C GLU A 61 -10.07 -1.34 13.00
N GLU A 62 -9.87 -2.65 12.89
CA GLU A 62 -8.58 -3.18 12.48
C GLU A 62 -8.19 -2.48 11.17
N PRO A 63 -6.95 -1.97 11.01
CA PRO A 63 -6.49 -1.57 9.69
C PRO A 63 -6.62 -2.80 8.80
N SER A 64 -7.60 -2.77 7.91
CA SER A 64 -8.01 -3.89 7.08
C SER A 64 -6.77 -4.64 6.57
N PRO A 65 -6.69 -5.97 6.78
CA PRO A 65 -5.60 -6.79 6.28
C PRO A 65 -5.83 -7.02 4.77
N VAL A 66 -6.00 -5.95 4.00
CA VAL A 66 -5.81 -6.02 2.55
C VAL A 66 -4.37 -6.50 2.35
N PRO A 67 -4.14 -7.63 1.68
CA PRO A 67 -2.78 -8.11 1.46
C PRO A 67 -1.97 -6.98 0.83
N ALA A 68 -0.82 -6.65 1.40
CA ALA A 68 0.04 -5.59 0.87
C ALA A 68 0.45 -5.82 -0.61
N SER A 69 0.28 -7.06 -1.11
CA SER A 69 0.45 -7.45 -2.50
C SER A 69 -0.55 -6.79 -3.46
N ASP A 70 -1.81 -6.62 -3.06
CA ASP A 70 -2.87 -6.11 -3.94
C ASP A 70 -2.80 -4.58 -4.12
N ARG A 71 -1.92 -3.91 -3.37
CA ARG A 71 -1.73 -2.46 -3.40
C ARG A 71 -0.60 -2.03 -4.35
N ILE A 72 0.17 -2.96 -4.90
CA ILE A 72 1.33 -2.66 -5.74
C ILE A 72 1.02 -3.03 -7.18
N VAL A 73 1.03 -2.04 -8.07
CA VAL A 73 0.75 -2.21 -9.49
C VAL A 73 2.05 -2.08 -10.28
N THR A 74 2.24 -2.97 -11.25
CA THR A 74 3.34 -2.89 -12.20
C THR A 74 2.92 -1.97 -13.36
N ILE A 75 3.75 -0.99 -13.68
CA ILE A 75 3.48 -0.03 -14.76
C ILE A 75 4.16 -0.52 -16.04
N ASN A 76 3.42 -0.46 -17.15
CA ASN A 76 3.97 -0.72 -18.48
C ASN A 76 4.28 0.61 -19.19
N HIS A 77 5.52 1.08 -19.07
CA HIS A 77 5.99 2.32 -19.69
C HIS A 77 5.99 2.32 -21.23
N ASN A 78 5.89 1.14 -21.85
CA ASN A 78 5.84 1.00 -23.31
C ASN A 78 4.42 1.05 -23.87
N ALA A 79 3.39 1.03 -23.01
CA ALA A 79 2.01 1.13 -23.46
C ALA A 79 1.73 2.53 -24.03
N PRO A 80 0.95 2.64 -25.12
CA PRO A 80 0.53 3.94 -25.65
C PRO A 80 -0.25 4.75 -24.60
N ASP A 81 -1.09 4.10 -23.80
CA ASP A 81 -1.85 4.72 -22.71
C ASP A 81 -0.95 5.42 -21.66
N PHE A 82 0.25 4.89 -21.41
CA PHE A 82 1.19 5.51 -20.47
C PHE A 82 1.73 6.83 -21.03
N ARG A 83 2.06 6.89 -22.31
CA ARG A 83 2.53 8.14 -22.95
C ARG A 83 1.43 9.19 -22.94
N GLU A 84 0.22 8.78 -23.29
CA GLU A 84 -0.95 9.67 -23.26
C GLU A 84 -1.25 10.20 -21.85
N LEU A 85 -1.03 9.38 -20.81
CA LEU A 85 -1.12 9.82 -19.42
C LEU A 85 -0.07 10.89 -19.09
N ILE A 86 1.20 10.67 -19.44
CA ILE A 86 2.27 11.64 -19.17
C ILE A 86 2.00 12.96 -19.88
N ASP A 87 1.59 12.91 -21.15
CA ASP A 87 1.23 14.10 -21.92
C ASP A 87 0.04 14.84 -21.30
N ALA A 88 -0.97 14.09 -20.82
CA ALA A 88 -2.12 14.69 -20.13
C ALA A 88 -1.71 15.37 -18.81
N LEU A 89 -0.81 14.77 -18.03
CA LEU A 89 -0.29 15.38 -16.79
C LEU A 89 0.51 16.66 -17.08
N ASP A 90 1.34 16.66 -18.13
CA ASP A 90 2.08 17.86 -18.55
C ASP A 90 1.12 18.97 -18.99
N ASN A 91 0.04 18.63 -19.69
CA ASN A 91 -1.01 19.59 -20.05
C ASN A 91 -1.73 20.17 -18.82
N VAL A 92 -1.99 19.37 -17.79
CA VAL A 92 -2.57 19.87 -16.53
C VAL A 92 -1.62 20.87 -15.86
N GLN A 93 -0.32 20.57 -15.78
CA GLN A 93 0.66 21.48 -15.19
C GLN A 93 0.76 22.80 -15.95
N GLN A 94 0.75 22.76 -17.28
CA GLN A 94 0.73 23.98 -18.10
C GLN A 94 -0.56 24.78 -17.88
N ALA A 95 -1.71 24.11 -17.87
CA ALA A 95 -3.00 24.76 -17.64
C ALA A 95 -3.08 25.41 -16.26
N LEU A 96 -2.58 24.74 -15.20
CA LEU A 96 -2.50 25.27 -13.84
C LEU A 96 -1.66 26.55 -13.75
N ARG A 97 -0.53 26.61 -14.46
CA ARG A 97 0.32 27.81 -14.53
C ARG A 97 -0.37 28.98 -15.22
N ALA A 98 -1.25 28.71 -16.19
CA ALA A 98 -1.98 29.72 -16.94
C ALA A 98 -3.24 30.25 -16.21
N ILE A 99 -3.66 29.61 -15.11
CA ILE A 99 -4.80 30.12 -14.33
C ILE A 99 -4.37 31.38 -13.60
N ASN A 100 -5.05 32.50 -13.84
CA ASN A 100 -4.83 33.75 -13.12
C ASN A 100 -5.54 33.82 -11.75
N GLY A 101 -6.54 32.96 -11.49
CA GLY A 101 -7.24 32.83 -10.21
C GLY A 101 -6.70 31.71 -9.31
N GLY A 102 -6.78 31.86 -7.99
CA GLY A 102 -6.30 30.90 -6.99
C GLY A 102 -5.07 31.39 -6.21
N GLU A 103 -4.93 30.94 -4.97
CA GLU A 103 -3.83 31.33 -4.09
C GLU A 103 -2.50 30.77 -4.62
N PRO A 104 -1.40 31.55 -4.65
CA PRO A 104 -0.11 31.08 -5.18
C PRO A 104 0.38 29.79 -4.51
N ASP A 105 0.12 29.66 -3.21
CA ASP A 105 0.53 28.50 -2.41
C ASP A 105 -0.26 27.23 -2.80
N GLU A 106 -1.56 27.34 -3.05
CA GLU A 106 -2.38 26.21 -3.52
C GLU A 106 -1.89 25.69 -4.89
N LYS A 107 -1.56 26.59 -5.82
CA LYS A 107 -1.03 26.20 -7.14
C LYS A 107 0.33 25.52 -7.03
N GLY A 108 1.19 26.05 -6.15
CA GLY A 108 2.49 25.47 -5.86
C GLY A 108 2.35 24.05 -5.30
N GLN A 109 1.45 23.87 -4.34
CA GLN A 109 1.13 22.56 -3.76
C GLN A 109 0.63 21.58 -4.82
N LEU A 110 -0.38 21.95 -5.61
CA LEU A 110 -0.95 21.07 -6.64
C LEU A 110 0.08 20.68 -7.71
N SER A 111 0.89 21.64 -8.14
CA SER A 111 1.98 21.36 -9.09
C SER A 111 2.98 20.37 -8.51
N ALA A 112 3.32 20.51 -7.23
CA ALA A 112 4.24 19.60 -6.54
C ALA A 112 3.64 18.20 -6.34
N GLU A 113 2.36 18.09 -6.02
CA GLU A 113 1.65 16.82 -5.88
C GLU A 113 1.57 16.06 -7.21
N ILE A 114 1.27 16.76 -8.31
CA ILE A 114 1.27 16.18 -9.66
C ILE A 114 2.68 15.73 -10.06
N GLU A 115 3.71 16.53 -9.77
CA GLU A 115 5.10 16.17 -10.05
C GLU A 115 5.56 14.95 -9.21
N ALA A 116 5.19 14.90 -7.94
CA ALA A 116 5.45 13.76 -7.07
C ALA A 116 4.79 12.48 -7.62
N GLY A 117 3.54 12.57 -8.06
CA GLY A 117 2.84 11.46 -8.69
C GLY A 117 3.48 11.02 -10.01
N ARG A 118 3.97 11.95 -10.84
CA ARG A 118 4.75 11.62 -12.04
C ARG A 118 6.02 10.83 -11.70
N LYS A 119 6.77 11.27 -10.68
CA LYS A 119 7.96 10.52 -10.20
C LYS A 119 7.60 9.13 -9.69
N LEU A 120 6.42 8.95 -9.10
CA LEU A 120 5.91 7.63 -8.70
C LEU A 120 5.52 6.75 -9.91
N LEU A 121 5.10 7.36 -11.02
CA LEU A 121 4.77 6.66 -12.27
C LEU A 121 6.02 6.23 -13.06
N ASP A 122 7.16 6.91 -12.88
CA ASP A 122 8.45 6.51 -13.48
C ASP A 122 8.98 5.18 -12.90
N ALA A 123 8.52 4.80 -11.70
CA ALA A 123 8.90 3.53 -11.10
C ALA A 123 8.22 2.34 -11.79
N PRO A 124 8.90 1.19 -11.99
CA PRO A 124 8.31 0.00 -12.60
C PRO A 124 7.17 -0.61 -11.76
N ARG A 125 7.19 -0.35 -10.44
CA ARG A 125 6.16 -0.79 -9.50
C ARG A 125 5.86 0.33 -8.54
N THR A 126 4.58 0.60 -8.33
CA THR A 126 4.16 1.68 -7.44
C THR A 126 2.96 1.27 -6.61
N ARG A 127 2.76 1.94 -5.48
CA ARG A 127 1.63 1.68 -4.59
C ARG A 127 0.44 2.53 -5.02
N ILE A 128 -0.73 1.91 -5.21
CA ILE A 128 -1.98 2.60 -5.58
C ILE A 128 -2.27 3.72 -4.59
N GLN A 129 -2.18 3.44 -3.30
CA GLN A 129 -2.44 4.44 -2.26
C GLN A 129 -1.54 5.69 -2.37
N ALA A 130 -0.28 5.52 -2.76
CA ALA A 130 0.64 6.66 -2.92
C ALA A 130 0.29 7.48 -4.16
N LEU A 131 -0.08 6.83 -5.27
CA LEU A 131 -0.57 7.51 -6.47
C LEU A 131 -1.90 8.22 -6.22
N THR A 132 -2.84 7.57 -5.54
CA THR A 132 -4.12 8.15 -5.16
C THR A 132 -3.89 9.39 -4.30
N ALA A 133 -3.06 9.30 -3.25
CA ALA A 133 -2.80 10.41 -2.34
C ALA A 133 -2.03 11.58 -2.98
N THR A 134 -1.33 11.36 -4.10
CA THR A 134 -0.59 12.40 -4.82
C THR A 134 -1.40 12.88 -6.03
N VAL A 135 -1.17 12.27 -7.20
CA VAL A 135 -1.77 12.74 -8.45
C VAL A 135 -3.28 12.49 -8.51
N GLY A 136 -3.79 11.40 -7.92
CA GLY A 136 -5.23 11.11 -7.94
C GLY A 136 -6.05 12.20 -7.25
N SER A 137 -5.74 12.48 -5.98
CA SER A 137 -6.40 13.52 -5.18
C SER A 137 -6.24 14.90 -5.82
N ALA A 138 -5.03 15.24 -6.27
CA ALA A 138 -4.75 16.53 -6.90
C ALA A 138 -5.58 16.73 -8.16
N LEU A 139 -5.61 15.74 -9.08
CA LEU A 139 -6.41 15.81 -10.29
C LEU A 139 -7.90 15.91 -10.00
N LEU A 140 -8.40 15.13 -9.04
CA LEU A 140 -9.81 15.17 -8.65
C LEU A 140 -10.20 16.54 -8.10
N TRP A 141 -9.34 17.13 -7.27
CA TRP A 141 -9.55 18.44 -6.72
C TRP A 141 -9.53 19.52 -7.81
N VAL A 142 -8.55 19.48 -8.72
CA VAL A 142 -8.44 20.42 -9.85
C VAL A 142 -9.67 20.32 -10.76
N ALA A 143 -10.09 19.10 -11.10
CA ALA A 143 -11.29 18.88 -11.91
C ALA A 143 -12.54 19.48 -11.24
N LYS A 144 -12.73 19.27 -9.93
CA LYS A 144 -13.89 19.82 -9.20
C LYS A 144 -13.83 21.33 -9.02
N ARG A 145 -12.67 21.86 -8.65
CA ARG A 145 -12.49 23.28 -8.32
C ARG A 145 -12.48 24.18 -9.55
N PHE A 146 -11.98 23.67 -10.66
CA PHE A 146 -11.77 24.42 -11.89
C PHE A 146 -12.52 23.84 -13.09
N ALA A 147 -13.67 23.18 -12.86
CA ALA A 147 -14.45 22.43 -13.84
C ALA A 147 -14.65 23.15 -15.18
N ASP A 148 -14.97 24.45 -15.15
CA ASP A 148 -15.25 25.25 -16.35
C ASP A 148 -14.00 25.82 -17.05
N THR A 149 -12.81 25.55 -16.52
CA THR A 149 -11.55 26.07 -17.06
C THR A 149 -10.83 25.01 -17.91
N ALA A 150 -9.83 25.46 -18.68
CA ALA A 150 -8.93 24.56 -19.38
C ALA A 150 -8.23 23.56 -18.45
N ALA A 151 -7.92 23.96 -17.21
CA ALA A 151 -7.26 23.10 -16.24
C ALA A 151 -8.17 22.00 -15.69
N GLY A 152 -9.45 22.31 -15.44
CA GLY A 152 -10.43 21.31 -15.01
C GLY A 152 -10.63 20.23 -16.08
N LYS A 153 -10.82 20.65 -17.33
CA LYS A 153 -10.94 19.73 -18.47
C LYS A 153 -9.68 18.89 -18.69
N ALA A 154 -8.50 19.51 -18.59
CA ALA A 154 -7.24 18.78 -18.68
C ALA A 154 -7.11 17.75 -17.54
N ALA A 155 -7.56 18.08 -16.32
CA ALA A 155 -7.51 17.19 -15.18
C ALA A 155 -8.47 15.99 -15.32
N GLU A 156 -9.68 16.20 -15.87
CA GLU A 156 -10.61 15.11 -16.20
C GLU A 156 -10.01 14.14 -17.22
N ILE A 157 -9.39 14.68 -18.29
CA ILE A 157 -8.71 13.86 -19.30
C ILE A 157 -7.56 13.07 -18.65
N ALA A 158 -6.72 13.72 -17.85
CA ALA A 158 -5.63 13.06 -17.14
C ALA A 158 -6.14 11.96 -16.20
N MET A 159 -7.28 12.18 -15.53
CA MET A 159 -7.90 11.18 -14.66
C MET A 159 -8.43 9.97 -15.45
N ASP A 160 -9.06 10.18 -16.61
CA ASP A 160 -9.48 9.09 -17.51
C ASP A 160 -8.29 8.24 -17.97
N LYS A 161 -7.19 8.89 -18.39
CA LYS A 161 -5.96 8.19 -18.78
C LYS A 161 -5.33 7.45 -17.60
N LEU A 162 -5.36 8.04 -16.41
CA LEU A 162 -4.83 7.42 -15.20
C LEU A 162 -5.62 6.15 -14.85
N GLY A 163 -6.95 6.18 -15.02
CA GLY A 163 -7.82 5.01 -14.86
C GLY A 163 -7.56 3.92 -15.91
N LYS A 164 -7.15 4.26 -17.13
CA LYS A 164 -6.77 3.27 -18.15
C LYS A 164 -5.47 2.56 -17.83
N VAL A 165 -4.46 3.32 -17.38
CA VAL A 165 -3.16 2.75 -16.99
C VAL A 165 -3.27 1.97 -15.69
N ILE A 166 -4.07 2.45 -14.74
CA ILE A 166 -4.21 1.86 -13.39
C ILE A 166 -5.70 1.82 -13.01
N PRO A 167 -6.46 0.82 -13.47
CA PRO A 167 -7.91 0.74 -13.21
C PRO A 167 -8.27 0.75 -11.72
N ALA A 168 -7.46 0.09 -10.90
CA ALA A 168 -7.66 0.01 -9.45
C ALA A 168 -7.60 1.38 -8.73
N ILE A 169 -7.13 2.45 -9.39
CA ILE A 169 -7.08 3.78 -8.78
C ILE A 169 -8.48 4.41 -8.64
N LEU A 170 -9.40 4.08 -9.55
CA LEU A 170 -10.77 4.61 -9.53
C LEU A 170 -11.56 4.04 -8.34
N ASP A 171 -11.38 2.75 -8.07
CA ASP A 171 -11.97 2.08 -6.90
C ASP A 171 -11.45 2.65 -5.57
N TYR A 172 -10.21 3.15 -5.56
CA TYR A 172 -9.63 3.82 -4.40
C TYR A 172 -10.18 5.23 -4.22
N LEU A 173 -10.35 5.99 -5.30
CA LEU A 173 -10.92 7.35 -5.24
C LEU A 173 -12.40 7.34 -4.86
N ALA A 174 -13.17 6.33 -5.26
CA ALA A 174 -14.59 6.20 -4.92
C ALA A 174 -14.86 5.92 -3.42
N LYS A 175 -13.83 5.57 -2.65
CA LYS A 175 -13.92 5.30 -1.19
C LYS A 175 -13.74 6.56 -0.34
N TRP A 176 -13.43 7.70 -0.94
CA TRP A 176 -13.20 9.00 -0.29
C TRP A 176 -14.14 10.07 -0.85
#